data_AF-A0A645F9F6-F1
#
_entry.id   AF-A0A645F9F6-F1
#
_cell.length_a   1.000
_cell.length_b   1.000
_cell.length_c   1.000
_cell.angle_alpha   90.00
_cell.angle_beta   90.00
_cell.angle_gamma   90.00
#
_symmetry.space_group_name_H-M   'P 1'
#
loop_
_entity.id
_entity.type
_entity.pdbx_description
1 polymer ?
#
loop_
_entity_poly.entity_id
_entity_poly.type
_entity_poly.pdbx_seq_one_letter_code
_entity_poly.pdbx_strand_id
1 'polypeptide(L)'
;MKNRILEINPDCLVETHECFYTAFNADEFDLSGYDYIVDAIDTVSSKLILIERAKKSDVPIISCMGAGNKLDPARLEVADIYQTSICPLARIMRHELRKRGVSSLKVIYSKEPAVTPREDEDLSCKNHCVCPPGTKRKCSIRRQVPGSVSFVPPVAGFLLAAEVIKDLIGIPASRR
;
A
#
# COMPACT_ATOMS: atom_id res chain seq x y z
N MET A 1 -14.82 2.62 8.84
CA MET A 1 -14.84 3.44 7.60
C MET A 1 -16.22 3.51 6.96
N LYS A 2 -16.97 2.40 6.82
CA LYS A 2 -18.33 2.38 6.24
C LYS A 2 -19.25 3.53 6.67
N ASN A 3 -19.43 3.74 7.98
CA ASN A 3 -20.29 4.81 8.49
C ASN A 3 -19.87 6.20 7.97
N ARG A 4 -18.56 6.47 7.92
CA ARG A 4 -18.03 7.74 7.41
C ARG A 4 -18.31 7.93 5.91
N ILE A 5 -18.29 6.85 5.13
CA ILE A 5 -18.64 6.90 3.70
C ILE A 5 -20.14 7.22 3.54
N LEU A 6 -21.00 6.57 4.33
CA LEU A 6 -22.45 6.81 4.30
C LEU A 6 -22.85 8.19 4.81
N GLU A 7 -22.08 8.78 5.73
CA GLU A 7 -22.24 10.20 6.11
C GLU A 7 -21.94 11.16 4.94
N ILE A 8 -21.04 10.78 4.02
CA ILE A 8 -20.67 11.60 2.85
C ILE A 8 -21.68 11.41 1.72
N ASN A 9 -22.02 10.16 1.41
CA ASN A 9 -23.01 9.80 0.41
C ASN A 9 -23.86 8.63 0.95
N PRO A 10 -25.09 8.90 1.45
CA PRO A 10 -25.99 7.88 1.98
C PRO A 10 -26.41 6.82 0.95
N ASP A 11 -26.39 7.16 -0.33
CA ASP A 11 -26.78 6.27 -1.43
C ASP A 11 -25.62 5.38 -1.91
N CYS A 12 -24.41 5.56 -1.35
CA CYS A 12 -23.26 4.74 -1.69
C CYS A 12 -23.45 3.31 -1.16
N LEU A 13 -23.40 2.33 -2.06
CA LEU A 13 -23.37 0.91 -1.69
C LEU A 13 -21.98 0.55 -1.17
N VAL A 14 -21.88 0.25 0.14
CA VAL A 14 -20.62 -0.07 0.81
C VAL A 14 -20.65 -1.49 1.37
N GLU A 15 -19.88 -2.36 0.75
CA GLU A 15 -19.61 -3.72 1.22
C GLU A 15 -18.30 -3.76 2.02
N THR A 16 -18.29 -4.51 3.12
CA THR A 16 -17.13 -4.60 4.02
C THR A 16 -16.85 -6.03 4.40
N HIS A 17 -15.59 -6.42 4.38
CA HIS A 17 -15.13 -7.74 4.79
C HIS A 17 -14.13 -7.57 5.94
N GLU A 18 -14.51 -8.01 7.14
CA GLU A 18 -13.64 -7.97 8.32
C GLU A 18 -12.69 -9.17 8.30
N CYS A 19 -11.66 -9.09 7.47
CA CYS A 19 -10.66 -10.14 7.34
C CYS A 19 -9.31 -9.58 6.91
N PHE A 20 -8.26 -10.39 7.11
CA PHE A 20 -7.02 -10.18 6.38
C PHE A 20 -7.09 -10.93 5.05
N TYR A 21 -6.78 -10.25 3.95
CA TYR A 21 -6.67 -10.88 2.65
C TYR A 21 -5.36 -11.68 2.57
N THR A 22 -5.45 -12.99 2.38
CA THR A 22 -4.33 -13.93 2.39
C THR A 22 -4.53 -15.02 1.33
N ALA A 23 -3.53 -15.89 1.14
CA ALA A 23 -3.66 -17.03 0.23
C ALA A 23 -4.81 -17.98 0.60
N PHE A 24 -5.21 -18.02 1.88
CA PHE A 24 -6.22 -18.97 2.37
C PHE A 24 -7.64 -18.57 1.99
N ASN A 25 -7.93 -17.27 1.92
CA ASN A 25 -9.26 -16.74 1.65
C ASN A 25 -9.33 -15.93 0.36
N ALA A 26 -8.23 -15.78 -0.39
CA ALA A 26 -8.23 -15.01 -1.62
C ALA A 26 -9.26 -15.51 -2.66
N ASP A 27 -9.52 -16.82 -2.68
CA ASP A 27 -10.51 -17.45 -3.58
C ASP A 27 -11.96 -17.12 -3.24
N GLU A 28 -12.24 -16.63 -2.02
CA GLU A 28 -13.59 -16.19 -1.62
C GLU A 28 -13.99 -14.85 -2.27
N PHE A 29 -13.01 -14.13 -2.83
CA PHE A 29 -13.22 -12.84 -3.49
C PHE A 29 -13.12 -13.02 -5.01
N ASP A 30 -14.25 -12.88 -5.68
CA ASP A 30 -14.29 -12.74 -7.13
C ASP A 30 -13.86 -11.32 -7.51
N LEU A 31 -12.64 -11.21 -8.03
CA LEU A 31 -12.09 -9.92 -8.42
C LEU A 31 -12.67 -9.41 -9.74
N SER A 32 -13.23 -10.28 -10.58
CA SER A 32 -13.71 -9.90 -11.93
C SER A 32 -14.93 -8.98 -11.90
N GLY A 33 -15.64 -8.91 -10.77
CA GLY A 33 -16.77 -8.01 -10.57
C GLY A 33 -16.40 -6.55 -10.26
N TYR A 34 -15.12 -6.22 -10.11
CA TYR A 34 -14.68 -4.84 -9.83
C TYR A 34 -14.20 -4.13 -11.09
N ASP A 35 -14.57 -2.86 -11.26
CA ASP A 35 -14.03 -2.01 -12.32
C ASP A 35 -12.56 -1.61 -12.07
N TYR A 36 -12.17 -1.57 -10.79
CA TYR A 36 -10.82 -1.16 -10.38
C TYR A 36 -10.47 -1.68 -8.98
N ILE A 37 -9.21 -2.06 -8.78
CA ILE A 37 -8.67 -2.46 -7.48
C ILE A 37 -7.67 -1.42 -6.96
N VAL A 38 -7.92 -0.91 -5.74
CA VAL A 38 -7.01 -0.01 -5.02
C VAL A 38 -6.32 -0.78 -3.90
N ASP A 39 -5.03 -1.04 -4.07
CA ASP A 39 -4.27 -1.85 -3.15
C ASP A 39 -3.47 -1.01 -2.13
N ALA A 40 -4.02 -0.90 -0.93
CA ALA A 40 -3.41 -0.25 0.24
C ALA A 40 -2.90 -1.26 1.31
N ILE A 41 -2.58 -2.50 0.91
CA ILE A 41 -2.09 -3.55 1.83
C ILE A 41 -0.59 -3.37 2.11
N ASP A 42 -0.15 -3.47 3.37
CA ASP A 42 1.30 -3.37 3.71
C ASP A 42 2.05 -4.70 3.64
N THR A 43 1.33 -5.82 3.75
CA THR A 43 1.93 -7.17 3.73
C THR A 43 2.27 -7.61 2.31
N VAL A 44 3.57 -7.76 2.02
CA VAL A 44 4.09 -8.15 0.69
C VAL A 44 3.38 -9.37 0.10
N SER A 45 3.22 -10.46 0.87
CA SER A 45 2.61 -11.69 0.36
C SER A 45 1.16 -11.50 -0.09
N SER A 46 0.35 -10.84 0.73
CA SER A 46 -1.04 -10.51 0.41
C SER A 46 -1.14 -9.61 -0.82
N LYS A 47 -0.22 -8.63 -0.92
CA LYS A 47 -0.10 -7.71 -2.04
C LYS A 47 0.16 -8.45 -3.35
N LEU A 48 1.14 -9.36 -3.36
CA LEU A 48 1.48 -10.17 -4.53
C LEU A 48 0.30 -11.03 -4.98
N ILE A 49 -0.38 -11.70 -4.05
CA ILE A 49 -1.55 -12.53 -4.36
C ILE A 49 -2.68 -11.69 -4.99
N LEU A 50 -2.95 -10.50 -4.44
CA LEU A 50 -3.95 -9.59 -4.99
C LEU A 50 -3.59 -9.15 -6.41
N ILE A 51 -2.33 -8.76 -6.65
CA ILE A 51 -1.85 -8.34 -7.97
C ILE A 51 -1.93 -9.48 -8.98
N GLU A 52 -1.48 -10.68 -8.62
CA GLU A 52 -1.53 -11.85 -9.52
C GLU A 52 -2.96 -12.20 -9.91
N ARG A 53 -3.90 -12.17 -8.95
CA ARG A 53 -5.32 -12.43 -9.20
C ARG A 53 -5.98 -11.33 -10.02
N ALA A 54 -5.70 -10.06 -9.70
CA ALA A 54 -6.21 -8.92 -10.48
C ALA A 54 -5.78 -9.01 -11.95
N LYS A 55 -4.49 -9.29 -12.20
CA LYS A 55 -3.96 -9.49 -13.55
C LYS A 55 -4.57 -10.69 -14.26
N LYS A 56 -4.79 -11.80 -13.55
CA LYS A 56 -5.43 -13.00 -14.11
C LYS A 56 -6.90 -12.76 -14.48
N SER A 57 -7.59 -11.90 -13.73
CA SER A 57 -8.99 -11.51 -13.97
C SER A 57 -9.13 -10.31 -14.92
N ASP A 58 -8.02 -9.80 -15.48
CA ASP A 58 -7.96 -8.60 -16.33
C ASP A 58 -8.58 -7.34 -15.70
N VAL A 59 -8.41 -7.18 -14.37
CA VAL A 59 -8.91 -6.03 -13.63
C VAL A 59 -7.80 -5.02 -13.39
N PRO A 60 -7.99 -3.74 -13.76
CA PRO A 60 -7.04 -2.68 -13.46
C PRO A 60 -6.74 -2.59 -11.96
N ILE A 61 -5.46 -2.46 -11.63
CA ILE A 61 -4.99 -2.36 -10.24
C ILE A 61 -3.92 -1.29 -10.10
N ILE A 62 -4.06 -0.48 -9.05
CA ILE A 62 -3.04 0.46 -8.58
C ILE A 62 -2.64 0.11 -7.14
N SER A 63 -1.34 0.04 -6.87
CA SER A 63 -0.82 -0.31 -5.55
C SER A 63 -0.08 0.85 -4.87
N CYS A 64 -0.39 1.12 -3.60
CA CYS A 64 0.40 2.01 -2.77
C CYS A 64 1.65 1.30 -2.25
N MET A 65 2.81 1.92 -2.43
CA MET A 65 4.06 1.50 -1.81
C MET A 65 4.23 2.15 -0.43
N GLY A 66 5.38 1.94 0.22
CA GLY A 66 5.60 2.39 1.60
C GLY A 66 5.61 3.91 1.75
N ALA A 67 4.74 4.41 2.63
CA ALA A 67 4.66 5.82 3.06
C ALA A 67 5.32 6.07 4.43
N GLY A 68 5.78 5.02 5.12
CA GLY A 68 6.42 5.14 6.42
C GLY A 68 7.77 5.86 6.37
N ASN A 69 8.12 6.53 7.46
CA ASN A 69 9.36 7.30 7.64
C ASN A 69 9.58 8.38 6.56
N LYS A 70 8.49 9.03 6.10
CA LYS A 70 8.52 10.08 5.09
C LYS A 70 7.83 11.32 5.62
N LEU A 71 8.31 12.49 5.23
CA LEU A 71 7.83 13.79 5.69
C LEU A 71 7.43 14.73 4.54
N ASP A 72 7.69 14.35 3.30
CA ASP A 72 7.40 15.20 2.14
C ASP A 72 6.33 14.55 1.24
N PRO A 73 5.04 14.94 1.39
CA PRO A 73 3.98 14.42 0.54
C PRO A 73 4.10 14.88 -0.92
N ALA A 74 4.81 15.99 -1.20
CA ALA A 74 4.98 16.49 -2.56
C ALA A 74 5.92 15.61 -3.41
N ARG A 75 6.64 14.67 -2.77
CA ARG A 75 7.51 13.70 -3.44
C ARG A 75 6.83 12.38 -3.78
N LEU A 76 5.52 12.27 -3.53
CA LEU A 76 4.70 11.17 -4.00
C LEU A 76 4.45 11.31 -5.51
N GLU A 77 4.53 10.20 -6.24
CA GLU A 77 4.24 10.16 -7.66
C GLU A 77 3.65 8.81 -8.08
N VAL A 78 2.94 8.83 -9.21
CA VAL A 78 2.47 7.65 -9.92
C VAL A 78 3.55 7.23 -10.91
N ALA A 79 3.89 5.95 -10.91
CA ALA A 79 4.85 5.37 -11.86
C ALA A 79 4.53 3.89 -12.13
N ASP A 80 5.19 3.31 -13.12
CA ASP A 80 5.29 1.85 -13.19
C ASP A 80 6.22 1.33 -12.07
N ILE A 81 5.90 0.16 -11.51
CA ILE A 81 6.68 -0.45 -10.43
C ILE A 81 8.16 -0.58 -10.79
N TYR A 82 8.51 -0.83 -12.06
CA TYR A 82 9.88 -1.00 -12.52
C TYR A 82 10.66 0.31 -12.67
N GLN A 83 9.98 1.46 -12.65
CA GLN A 83 10.59 2.79 -12.68
C GLN A 83 10.81 3.37 -11.27
N THR A 84 10.28 2.71 -10.23
CA THR A 84 10.39 3.19 -8.85
C THR A 84 11.83 3.17 -8.32
N SER A 85 12.14 4.15 -7.46
CA SER A 85 13.46 4.33 -6.85
C SER A 85 13.35 4.55 -5.33
N ILE A 86 14.42 4.27 -4.58
CA ILE A 86 14.58 4.66 -3.16
C ILE A 86 13.55 4.03 -2.18
N CYS A 87 12.50 3.35 -2.65
CA CYS A 87 11.48 2.70 -1.82
C CYS A 87 11.83 1.22 -1.52
N PRO A 88 12.04 0.83 -0.24
CA PRO A 88 12.37 -0.55 0.12
C PRO A 88 11.28 -1.56 -0.23
N LEU A 89 10.00 -1.20 -0.04
CA LEU A 89 8.88 -2.05 -0.40
C LEU A 89 8.82 -2.25 -1.92
N ALA A 90 8.92 -1.16 -2.70
CA ALA A 90 8.92 -1.24 -4.16
C ALA A 90 10.07 -2.10 -4.70
N ARG A 91 11.26 -2.04 -4.06
CA ARG A 91 12.39 -2.90 -4.42
C ARG A 91 12.07 -4.38 -4.26
N ILE A 92 11.44 -4.78 -3.16
CA ILE A 92 11.01 -6.16 -2.92
C ILE A 92 9.93 -6.56 -3.95
N MET A 93 8.95 -5.68 -4.17
CA MET A 93 7.87 -5.91 -5.13
C MET A 93 8.42 -6.11 -6.55
N ARG A 94 9.34 -5.27 -7.04
CA ARG A 94 9.97 -5.44 -8.37
C ARG A 94 10.60 -6.82 -8.53
N HIS A 95 11.33 -7.29 -7.52
CA HIS A 95 11.99 -8.59 -7.56
C HIS A 95 10.98 -9.73 -7.65
N GLU A 96 9.95 -9.68 -6.80
CA GLU A 96 8.95 -10.74 -6.71
C GLU A 96 7.98 -10.75 -7.90
N LEU A 97 7.64 -9.59 -8.46
CA LEU A 97 6.79 -9.46 -9.65
C LEU A 97 7.49 -9.94 -10.92
N ARG A 98 8.80 -9.71 -11.06
CA ARG A 98 9.60 -10.25 -12.19
C ARG A 98 9.57 -11.77 -12.23
N LYS A 99 9.75 -12.42 -11.07
CA LYS A 99 9.69 -13.89 -10.96
C LYS A 99 8.34 -14.45 -11.37
N ARG A 100 7.27 -13.67 -11.23
CA ARG A 100 5.89 -14.03 -11.55
C ARG A 100 5.49 -13.66 -12.98
N GLY A 101 6.40 -13.08 -13.76
CA GLY A 101 6.11 -12.66 -15.14
C GLY A 101 5.18 -11.45 -15.24
N VAL A 102 5.00 -10.66 -14.18
CA VAL A 102 4.19 -9.44 -14.23
C VAL A 102 4.97 -8.33 -14.95
N SER A 103 4.50 -7.91 -16.12
CA SER A 103 5.20 -6.97 -17.00
C SER A 103 5.10 -5.50 -16.57
N SER A 104 4.03 -5.13 -15.86
CA SER A 104 3.80 -3.77 -15.37
C SER A 104 2.84 -3.76 -14.17
N LEU A 105 2.99 -2.76 -13.32
CA LEU A 105 2.06 -2.48 -12.22
C LEU A 105 2.09 -0.97 -11.94
N LYS A 106 0.94 -0.32 -12.06
CA LYS A 106 0.81 1.09 -11.69
C LYS A 106 0.90 1.21 -10.17
N VAL A 107 1.77 2.09 -9.68
CA VAL A 107 1.97 2.28 -8.25
C VAL A 107 2.09 3.75 -7.88
N ILE A 108 1.75 4.06 -6.63
CA ILE A 108 2.16 5.29 -5.98
C ILE A 108 3.31 5.00 -5.05
N TYR A 109 4.38 5.77 -5.18
CA TYR A 109 5.53 5.71 -4.28
C TYR A 109 6.07 7.11 -4.04
N SER A 110 6.90 7.28 -3.02
CA SER A 110 7.61 8.54 -2.82
C SER A 110 9.09 8.41 -3.12
N LYS A 111 9.63 9.38 -3.85
CA LYS A 111 11.06 9.55 -4.14
C LYS A 111 11.87 10.02 -2.92
N GLU A 112 11.22 10.30 -1.79
CA GLU A 112 11.88 10.68 -0.54
C GLU A 112 12.64 9.49 0.07
N PRO A 113 13.94 9.64 0.40
CA PRO A 113 14.63 8.69 1.26
C PRO A 113 13.90 8.56 2.59
N ALA A 114 13.70 7.33 3.06
CA ALA A 114 13.10 7.11 4.37
C ALA A 114 14.02 7.66 5.46
N VAL A 115 13.46 8.47 6.37
CA VAL A 115 14.15 8.96 7.56
C VAL A 115 14.44 7.78 8.49
N THR A 116 15.68 7.65 8.95
CA THR A 116 16.01 6.64 9.96
C THR A 116 15.56 7.16 11.33
N PRO A 117 14.68 6.43 12.05
CA PRO A 117 14.38 6.75 13.44
C PRO A 117 15.66 6.92 14.27
N ARG A 118 15.70 7.96 15.10
CA ARG A 118 16.82 8.19 16.02
C ARG A 118 16.92 7.02 17.00
N GLU A 119 18.14 6.55 17.24
CA GLU A 119 18.43 5.61 18.31
C GLU A 119 18.61 6.40 19.60
N ASP A 120 17.53 6.58 20.36
CA ASP A 120 17.62 7.05 21.75
C ASP A 120 17.57 5.83 22.68
N GLU A 121 18.48 5.76 23.65
CA GLU A 121 18.48 4.71 24.67
C GLU A 121 17.16 4.70 25.47
N ASP A 122 16.54 5.86 25.62
CA ASP A 122 15.23 6.07 26.26
C ASP A 122 14.04 5.61 25.40
N LEU A 123 14.20 5.59 24.07
CA LEU A 123 13.21 5.05 23.12
C LEU A 123 13.49 3.58 22.76
N SER A 124 14.54 2.99 23.34
CA SER A 124 14.86 1.60 23.13
C SER A 124 13.76 0.70 23.72
N CYS A 125 13.42 -0.36 23.01
CA CYS A 125 12.44 -1.36 23.45
C CYS A 125 12.85 -2.12 24.72
N LYS A 126 14.00 -1.78 25.35
CA LYS A 126 14.37 -2.25 26.69
C LYS A 126 13.54 -1.59 27.78
N ASN A 127 13.18 -0.31 27.64
CA ASN A 127 12.57 0.46 28.72
C ASN A 127 11.11 0.90 28.43
N HIS A 128 10.71 1.11 27.17
CA HIS A 128 9.38 1.65 26.81
C HIS A 128 8.74 1.02 25.55
N CYS A 129 8.64 -0.31 25.44
CA CYS A 129 7.96 -0.99 24.30
C CYS A 129 6.43 -0.93 24.46
N VAL A 130 5.70 -0.47 23.45
CA VAL A 130 4.22 -0.59 23.34
C VAL A 130 3.79 -1.97 22.80
N CYS A 131 4.70 -2.94 22.87
CA CYS A 131 4.58 -4.23 22.19
C CYS A 131 3.67 -5.15 23.01
N PRO A 132 2.63 -5.77 22.43
CA PRO A 132 1.73 -6.65 23.17
C PRO A 132 2.50 -7.78 23.91
N PRO A 133 2.12 -8.11 25.16
CA PRO A 133 2.73 -9.21 25.91
C PRO A 133 2.70 -10.52 25.12
N GLY A 134 3.81 -11.26 25.10
CA GLY A 134 3.91 -12.55 24.40
C GLY A 134 4.31 -12.48 22.91
N THR A 135 4.62 -11.29 22.38
CA THR A 135 5.12 -11.15 21.00
C THR A 135 6.46 -11.90 20.82
N LYS A 136 6.43 -13.02 20.09
CA LYS A 136 7.60 -13.91 19.85
C LYS A 136 8.79 -13.21 19.14
N ARG A 137 8.54 -12.09 18.45
CA ARG A 137 9.56 -11.31 17.71
C ARG A 137 9.57 -9.87 18.21
N LYS A 138 10.48 -9.56 19.14
CA LYS A 138 10.63 -8.22 19.74
C LYS A 138 11.15 -7.20 18.73
N CYS A 139 10.79 -5.93 18.90
CA CYS A 139 11.29 -4.80 18.10
C CYS A 139 12.82 -4.63 18.20
N SER A 140 13.46 -5.14 19.25
CA SER A 140 14.93 -5.21 19.38
C SER A 140 15.60 -6.19 18.40
N ILE A 141 14.84 -7.11 17.80
CA ILE A 141 15.29 -8.08 16.78
C ILE A 141 14.86 -7.62 15.38
N ARG A 142 13.90 -6.68 15.31
CA ARG A 142 13.37 -6.13 14.07
C ARG A 142 14.20 -4.91 13.64
N ARG A 143 14.28 -4.64 12.34
CA ARG A 143 14.51 -3.27 11.86
C ARG A 143 13.45 -2.37 12.51
N GLN A 144 13.86 -1.21 12.99
CA GLN A 144 13.02 -0.21 13.68
C GLN A 144 11.59 -0.13 13.08
N VAL A 145 10.57 -0.08 13.94
CA VAL A 145 9.18 0.10 13.49
C VAL A 145 9.10 1.44 12.73
N PRO A 146 8.63 1.45 11.47
CA PRO A 146 8.51 2.70 10.74
C PRO A 146 7.52 3.63 11.44
N GLY A 147 7.92 4.89 11.64
CA GLY A 147 7.01 5.96 11.99
C GLY A 147 6.09 6.31 10.83
N SER A 148 4.93 6.87 11.14
CA SER A 148 3.97 7.38 10.16
C SER A 148 3.52 8.76 10.60
N VAL A 149 3.42 9.69 9.66
CA VAL A 149 2.96 11.07 9.92
C VAL A 149 1.57 11.27 9.33
N SER A 150 0.74 12.09 9.95
CA SER A 150 -0.69 12.22 9.61
C SER A 150 -0.98 12.81 8.23
N PHE A 151 0.01 13.32 7.51
CA PHE A 151 -0.19 14.02 6.23
C PHE A 151 0.38 13.30 5.00
N VAL A 152 1.33 12.37 5.14
CA VAL A 152 1.89 11.65 3.96
C VAL A 152 0.97 10.51 3.48
N PRO A 153 0.51 9.57 4.33
CA PRO A 153 -0.38 8.50 3.89
C PRO A 153 -1.73 9.00 3.34
N PRO A 154 -2.42 10.01 3.92
CA PRO A 154 -3.64 10.53 3.31
C PRO A 154 -3.43 11.13 1.92
N VAL A 155 -2.31 11.83 1.68
CA VAL A 155 -2.00 12.35 0.33
C VAL A 155 -1.77 11.20 -0.65
N ALA A 156 -1.12 10.11 -0.24
CA ALA A 156 -1.03 8.91 -1.07
C ALA A 156 -2.42 8.33 -1.40
N GLY A 157 -3.33 8.30 -0.42
CA GLY A 157 -4.74 7.92 -0.62
C GLY A 157 -5.48 8.82 -1.61
N PHE A 158 -5.29 10.13 -1.54
CA PHE A 158 -5.89 11.07 -2.50
C PHE A 158 -5.32 10.90 -3.91
N LEU A 159 -4.03 10.66 -4.04
CA LEU A 159 -3.40 10.38 -5.33
C LEU A 159 -3.90 9.06 -5.94
N LEU A 160 -4.11 8.01 -5.11
CA LEU A 160 -4.72 6.76 -5.57
C LEU A 160 -6.11 7.02 -6.16
N ALA A 161 -6.98 7.70 -5.39
CA ALA A 161 -8.33 8.00 -5.82
C ALA A 161 -8.35 8.84 -7.11
N ALA A 162 -7.50 9.87 -7.20
CA ALA A 162 -7.40 10.70 -8.39
C ALA A 162 -6.97 9.91 -9.63
N GLU A 163 -6.06 8.95 -9.47
CA GLU A 163 -5.56 8.13 -10.57
C GLU A 163 -6.60 7.10 -11.04
N VAL A 164 -7.32 6.48 -10.10
CA VAL A 164 -8.45 5.58 -10.43
C VAL A 164 -9.52 6.32 -11.23
N ILE A 165 -9.90 7.53 -10.79
CA ILE A 165 -10.91 8.32 -11.49
C ILE A 165 -10.45 8.63 -12.92
N LYS A 166 -9.20 9.05 -13.13
CA LYS A 166 -8.66 9.33 -14.47
C LYS A 166 -8.72 8.10 -15.38
N ASP A 167 -8.35 6.94 -14.87
CA ASP A 167 -8.40 5.70 -15.63
C ASP A 167 -9.83 5.33 -16.03
N LEU A 168 -10.77 5.39 -15.08
CA LEU A 168 -12.18 5.05 -15.30
C LEU A 168 -12.86 5.97 -16.33
N ILE A 169 -12.49 7.25 -16.38
CA ILE A 169 -13.03 8.20 -17.35
C ILE A 169 -12.19 8.32 -18.63
N GLY A 170 -11.14 7.49 -18.79
CA GLY A 170 -10.31 7.45 -20.00
C GLY A 170 -9.38 8.65 -20.19
N ILE A 171 -9.06 9.41 -19.14
CA ILE A 171 -8.06 10.48 -19.22
C ILE A 171 -6.65 9.84 -19.19
N PRO A 172 -5.82 10.04 -20.22
CA PRO A 172 -4.49 9.47 -20.26
C PRO A 172 -3.60 10.05 -19.15
N ALA A 173 -2.72 9.22 -18.60
CA ALA A 173 -1.70 9.66 -17.65
C ALA A 173 -0.90 10.81 -18.27
N SER A 174 -0.85 11.97 -17.60
CA SER A 174 -0.06 13.10 -18.06
C SER A 174 1.40 12.67 -18.14
N ARG A 175 2.00 12.68 -19.34
CA ARG A 175 3.44 12.50 -19.52
C ARG A 175 4.14 13.62 -18.74
N ARG A 176 4.69 13.32 -17.57
CA ARG A 176 5.62 14.18 -16.84
C ARG A 176 7.02 13.60 -16.95
#